data_AF-A0A127PCZ3-F1
#
_entry.id   AF-A0A127PCZ3-F1
#
_cell.length_a   1.000
_cell.length_b   1.000
_cell.length_c   1.000
_cell.angle_alpha   90.00
_cell.angle_beta   90.00
_cell.angle_gamma   90.00
#
_symmetry.space_group_name_H-M   'P 1'
#
loop_
_entity.id
_entity.type
_entity.pdbx_description
1 polymer ?
#
loop_
_entity_poly.entity_id
_entity_poly.type
_entity_poly.pdbx_seq_one_letter_code
_entity_poly.pdbx_strand_id
1 'polypeptide(L)'
;MLTRRAEALGVEIKRGLAITGFQQTEDGVTVQSGEQFFKSKWLVGCDGSRSVVRKAGGFEFAGTEPEFTGYSALLDIADPEKLGPGRNVTPRGMYFQSQPGYLILQDFDAGAFHHAKKPVTLEHVQEVARRISDTDVTISTLHIATTWTDRARQVTSYRNGRIFLAGDAAHIHSPLGGQGLNLGLGDAMNLGWKLAAIVQDKAPEGLLDSYHAERYPIGAQVLDWSRAQVAIMRPDPHARALNAIMRDLINTRDGATYFAGRVWGILTHYNLGGGHPLAGHSVPNFEFEDGTRVGELMHGGQGILLDFDMNASLETLASEYGGRIKYVPGRAKEQLDLSTVLIRPDGIVAWASDSKPDEQSIRTAAAFWFAR
;
A
#
# COMPACT_ATOMS: atom_id res chain seq x y z
N MET A 1 -0.92 4.27 17.39
CA MET A 1 0.30 5.09 17.19
C MET A 1 0.01 6.26 16.25
N LEU A 2 -0.47 6.04 15.03
CA LEU A 2 -0.74 7.10 14.04
C LEU A 2 -1.69 8.21 14.53
N THR A 3 -2.80 7.87 15.19
CA THR A 3 -3.73 8.86 15.79
C THR A 3 -3.00 9.86 16.69
N ARG A 4 -2.22 9.35 17.66
CA ARG A 4 -1.46 10.18 18.60
C ARG A 4 -0.46 11.09 17.89
N ARG A 5 0.20 10.59 16.83
CA ARG A 5 1.14 11.39 16.04
C ARG A 5 0.43 12.50 15.28
N ALA A 6 -0.72 12.23 14.65
CA ALA A 6 -1.50 13.23 13.93
C ALA A 6 -1.99 14.34 14.88
N GLU A 7 -2.54 13.97 16.04
CA GLU A 7 -2.97 14.93 17.07
C GLU A 7 -1.81 15.78 17.58
N ALA A 8 -0.63 15.18 17.83
CA ALA A 8 0.57 15.93 18.24
C ALA A 8 1.10 16.89 17.16
N LEU A 9 0.74 16.67 15.89
CA LEU A 9 1.03 17.58 14.77
C LEU A 9 -0.08 18.64 14.56
N GLY A 10 -1.10 18.67 15.41
CA GLY A 10 -2.20 19.63 15.34
C GLY A 10 -3.34 19.22 14.40
N VAL A 11 -3.40 17.96 13.95
CA VAL A 11 -4.52 17.46 13.13
C VAL A 11 -5.76 17.27 14.01
N GLU A 12 -6.87 17.87 13.59
CA GLU A 12 -8.16 17.67 14.25
C GLU A 12 -8.81 16.34 13.81
N ILE A 13 -9.10 15.45 14.76
CA ILE A 13 -9.77 14.17 14.51
C ILE A 13 -11.15 14.18 15.17
N LYS A 14 -12.20 14.32 14.36
CA LYS A 14 -13.59 14.24 14.83
C LYS A 14 -14.14 12.83 14.62
N ARG A 15 -14.61 12.19 15.70
CA ARG A 15 -15.20 10.84 15.68
C ARG A 15 -16.73 10.92 15.72
N GLY A 16 -17.40 9.89 15.22
CA GLY A 16 -18.87 9.82 15.19
C GLY A 16 -19.52 10.63 14.06
N LEU A 17 -18.72 11.16 13.12
CA LEU A 17 -19.19 11.94 11.97
C LEU A 17 -19.04 11.13 10.68
N ALA A 18 -19.99 10.26 10.40
CA ALA A 18 -20.00 9.48 9.17
C ALA A 18 -20.38 10.37 7.97
N ILE A 19 -19.55 10.38 6.93
CA ILE A 19 -19.86 11.10 5.69
C ILE A 19 -21.08 10.46 5.04
N THR A 20 -22.09 11.26 4.75
CA THR A 20 -23.32 10.85 4.05
C THR A 20 -23.39 11.37 2.62
N GLY A 21 -22.60 12.40 2.29
CA GLY A 21 -22.52 12.97 0.95
C GLY A 21 -21.52 14.12 0.88
N PHE A 22 -21.27 14.62 -0.32
CA PHE A 22 -20.48 15.83 -0.54
C PHE A 22 -20.81 16.44 -1.91
N GLN A 23 -20.46 17.71 -2.08
CA GLN A 23 -20.49 18.42 -3.36
C GLN A 23 -19.18 19.19 -3.54
N GLN A 24 -18.69 19.26 -4.77
CA GLN A 24 -17.50 20.03 -5.11
C GLN A 24 -17.81 21.12 -6.14
N THR A 25 -17.08 22.21 -6.06
CA THR A 25 -17.06 23.31 -7.03
C THR A 25 -15.63 23.54 -7.52
N GLU A 26 -15.42 24.53 -8.38
CA GLU A 26 -14.08 24.96 -8.76
C GLU A 26 -13.25 25.46 -7.58
N ASP A 27 -13.87 25.90 -6.48
CA ASP A 27 -13.16 26.52 -5.34
C ASP A 27 -12.97 25.61 -4.13
N GLY A 28 -13.75 24.53 -4.01
CA GLY A 28 -13.67 23.65 -2.84
C GLY A 28 -14.67 22.52 -2.81
N VAL A 29 -14.80 21.90 -1.63
CA VAL A 29 -15.66 20.76 -1.34
C VAL A 29 -16.47 21.06 -0.08
N THR A 30 -17.77 20.79 -0.12
CA THR A 30 -18.65 20.78 1.05
C THR A 30 -19.02 19.34 1.36
N VAL A 31 -18.63 18.86 2.54
CA VAL A 31 -18.85 17.50 3.03
C VAL A 31 -20.00 17.49 4.02
N GLN A 32 -20.90 16.52 3.89
CA GLN A 32 -22.06 16.34 4.76
C GLN A 32 -21.88 15.13 5.68
N SER A 33 -22.21 15.31 6.96
CA SER A 33 -22.32 14.24 7.96
C SER A 33 -23.63 14.42 8.72
N GLY A 34 -24.68 13.70 8.31
CA GLY A 34 -26.03 13.93 8.84
C GLY A 34 -26.52 15.33 8.50
N GLU A 35 -26.84 16.14 9.51
CA GLU A 35 -27.26 17.54 9.35
C GLU A 35 -26.10 18.54 9.34
N GLN A 36 -24.86 18.08 9.59
CA GLN A 36 -23.68 18.93 9.67
C GLN A 36 -22.96 19.05 8.33
N PHE A 37 -22.39 20.23 8.08
CA PHE A 37 -21.63 20.54 6.87
C PHE A 37 -20.23 21.07 7.18
N PHE A 38 -19.24 20.61 6.42
CA PHE A 38 -17.84 21.00 6.55
C PHE A 38 -17.32 21.48 5.21
N LYS A 39 -16.62 22.61 5.18
CA LYS A 39 -16.00 23.15 3.97
C LYS A 39 -14.50 22.91 3.97
N SER A 40 -13.95 22.49 2.83
CA SER A 40 -12.51 22.31 2.61
C SER A 40 -12.14 22.64 1.17
N LYS A 41 -10.84 22.81 0.88
CA LYS A 41 -10.35 22.97 -0.51
C LYS A 41 -10.28 21.64 -1.28
N TRP A 42 -10.14 20.53 -0.55
CA TRP A 42 -9.91 19.19 -1.06
C TRP A 42 -10.55 18.15 -0.14
N LEU A 43 -10.89 16.97 -0.69
CA LEU A 43 -11.36 15.82 0.07
C LEU A 43 -10.57 14.57 -0.33
N VAL A 44 -10.11 13.80 0.65
CA VAL A 44 -9.47 12.50 0.44
C VAL A 44 -10.33 11.42 1.10
N GLY A 45 -10.87 10.51 0.30
CA GLY A 45 -11.58 9.33 0.80
C GLY A 45 -10.60 8.25 1.25
N CYS A 46 -10.49 8.09 2.58
CA CYS A 46 -9.75 7.02 3.25
C CYS A 46 -10.71 6.12 4.05
N ASP A 47 -11.95 5.99 3.58
CA ASP A 47 -13.12 5.42 4.28
C ASP A 47 -13.39 3.94 3.93
N GLY A 48 -12.35 3.24 3.51
CA GLY A 48 -12.31 1.78 3.44
C GLY A 48 -13.04 1.15 2.25
N SER A 49 -13.13 -0.18 2.25
CA SER A 49 -13.63 -0.98 1.13
C SER A 49 -15.06 -0.65 0.70
N ARG A 50 -15.88 -0.13 1.61
CA ARG A 50 -17.28 0.28 1.36
C ARG A 50 -17.45 1.79 1.11
N SER A 51 -16.34 2.50 0.88
CA SER A 51 -16.21 3.95 0.73
C SER A 51 -17.46 4.63 0.18
N VAL A 52 -18.01 5.55 0.98
CA VAL A 52 -19.04 6.49 0.58
C VAL A 52 -18.45 7.51 -0.38
N VAL A 53 -17.22 7.97 -0.13
CA VAL A 53 -16.55 8.96 -0.98
C VAL A 53 -16.38 8.45 -2.42
N ARG A 54 -15.95 7.19 -2.59
CA ARG A 54 -15.84 6.54 -3.90
C ARG A 54 -17.18 6.50 -4.63
N LYS A 55 -18.23 6.04 -3.95
CA LYS A 55 -19.56 5.85 -4.55
C LYS A 55 -20.22 7.19 -4.90
N ALA A 56 -20.25 8.12 -3.96
CA ALA A 56 -20.85 9.44 -4.16
C ALA A 56 -20.05 10.31 -5.13
N GLY A 57 -18.73 10.09 -5.23
CA GLY A 57 -17.85 10.75 -6.20
C GLY A 57 -17.88 10.16 -7.60
N GLY A 58 -18.70 9.14 -7.86
CA GLY A 58 -18.85 8.52 -9.18
C GLY A 58 -17.61 7.78 -9.67
N PHE A 59 -16.73 7.33 -8.77
CA PHE A 59 -15.56 6.55 -9.14
C PHE A 59 -15.97 5.13 -9.53
N GLU A 60 -15.67 4.73 -10.75
CA GLU A 60 -15.81 3.35 -11.19
C GLU A 60 -14.86 2.45 -10.40
N PHE A 61 -15.33 1.26 -10.02
CA PHE A 61 -14.56 0.30 -9.23
C PHE A 61 -14.47 -1.05 -9.94
N ALA A 62 -13.49 -1.18 -10.83
CA ALA A 62 -13.34 -2.29 -11.75
C ALA A 62 -12.49 -3.43 -11.16
N GLY A 63 -12.78 -4.67 -11.54
CA GLY A 63 -12.01 -5.85 -11.11
C GLY A 63 -12.83 -7.13 -11.09
N THR A 64 -12.39 -8.10 -10.28
CA THR A 64 -12.94 -9.46 -10.24
C THR A 64 -13.84 -9.68 -9.03
N GLU A 65 -14.85 -10.52 -9.19
CA GLU A 65 -15.62 -11.09 -8.08
C GLU A 65 -14.84 -12.21 -7.38
N PRO A 66 -15.22 -12.57 -6.13
CA PRO A 66 -14.44 -13.51 -5.34
C PRO A 66 -14.60 -14.97 -5.78
N GLU A 67 -13.53 -15.74 -5.62
CA GLU A 67 -13.47 -17.19 -5.80
C GLU A 67 -13.77 -17.94 -4.48
N PHE A 68 -13.59 -17.28 -3.32
CA PHE A 68 -13.76 -17.93 -2.03
C PHE A 68 -14.30 -17.03 -0.92
N THR A 69 -14.91 -17.67 0.09
CA THR A 69 -15.15 -17.08 1.42
C THR A 69 -14.02 -17.49 2.36
N GLY A 70 -13.31 -16.49 2.87
CA GLY A 70 -12.31 -16.65 3.92
C GLY A 70 -12.95 -16.44 5.29
N TYR A 71 -12.51 -17.21 6.28
CA TYR A 71 -12.93 -17.07 7.67
C TYR A 71 -11.70 -16.79 8.52
N SER A 72 -11.81 -15.82 9.42
CA SER A 72 -10.83 -15.60 10.49
C SER A 72 -11.57 -15.75 11.81
N ALA A 73 -11.23 -16.81 12.56
CA ALA A 73 -11.91 -17.18 13.79
C ALA A 73 -10.95 -17.32 14.97
N LEU A 74 -11.39 -16.82 16.13
CA LEU A 74 -10.84 -17.16 17.45
C LEU A 74 -11.81 -18.12 18.13
N LEU A 75 -11.32 -19.30 18.48
CA LEU A 75 -12.14 -20.41 18.92
C LEU A 75 -11.37 -21.35 19.85
N ASP A 76 -12.11 -22.19 20.57
CA ASP A 76 -11.55 -23.29 21.35
C ASP A 76 -11.78 -24.60 20.57
N ILE A 77 -10.73 -25.40 20.43
CA ILE A 77 -10.77 -26.71 19.75
C ILE A 77 -10.59 -27.78 20.82
N ALA A 78 -11.51 -28.73 20.90
CA ALA A 78 -11.47 -29.81 21.88
C ALA A 78 -10.36 -30.83 21.57
N ASP A 79 -10.09 -31.02 20.29
CA ASP A 79 -9.18 -32.01 19.68
C ASP A 79 -8.19 -31.32 18.71
N PRO A 80 -7.35 -30.37 19.19
CA PRO A 80 -6.49 -29.54 18.36
C PRO A 80 -5.47 -30.34 17.54
N GLU A 81 -5.08 -31.53 17.99
CA GLU A 81 -4.17 -32.43 17.28
C GLU A 81 -4.71 -32.93 15.93
N LYS A 82 -6.03 -32.84 15.70
CA LYS A 82 -6.64 -33.17 14.41
C LYS A 82 -6.38 -32.13 13.32
N LEU A 83 -5.82 -30.97 13.66
CA LEU A 83 -5.43 -29.95 12.70
C LEU A 83 -3.92 -29.75 12.75
N GLY A 84 -3.27 -29.97 11.61
CA GLY A 84 -1.85 -29.68 11.47
C GLY A 84 -1.52 -28.20 11.72
N PRO A 85 -0.36 -27.87 12.32
CA PRO A 85 0.06 -26.49 12.50
C PRO A 85 0.41 -25.83 11.16
N GLY A 86 0.43 -24.50 11.13
CA GLY A 86 0.82 -23.75 9.94
C GLY A 86 -0.18 -23.88 8.80
N ARG A 87 0.30 -23.81 7.56
CA ARG A 87 -0.56 -23.75 6.35
C ARG A 87 -0.77 -25.13 5.78
N ASN A 88 -2.03 -25.54 5.72
CA ASN A 88 -2.45 -26.85 5.25
C ASN A 88 -3.38 -26.68 4.04
N VAL A 89 -2.97 -27.29 2.93
CA VAL A 89 -3.63 -27.17 1.64
C VAL A 89 -4.25 -28.52 1.32
N THR A 90 -5.57 -28.57 1.12
CA THR A 90 -6.33 -29.83 0.99
C THR A 90 -7.07 -29.90 -0.36
N PRO A 91 -7.64 -31.06 -0.75
CA PRO A 91 -8.48 -31.15 -1.94
C PRO A 91 -9.80 -30.37 -1.88
N ARG A 92 -10.13 -29.73 -0.74
CA ARG A 92 -11.38 -29.00 -0.54
C ARG A 92 -11.17 -27.52 -0.16
N GLY A 93 -9.93 -27.09 0.02
CA GLY A 93 -9.62 -25.71 0.35
C GLY A 93 -8.26 -25.56 1.02
N MET A 94 -8.19 -24.65 1.99
CA MET A 94 -7.00 -24.42 2.81
C MET A 94 -7.42 -24.01 4.21
N TYR A 95 -6.64 -24.44 5.20
CA TYR A 95 -6.70 -23.89 6.54
C TYR A 95 -5.31 -23.48 7.04
N PHE A 96 -5.28 -22.51 7.96
CA PHE A 96 -4.04 -22.01 8.55
C PHE A 96 -4.21 -21.82 10.06
N GLN A 97 -3.29 -22.40 10.81
CA GLN A 97 -3.17 -22.26 12.26
C GLN A 97 -1.79 -21.67 12.59
N SER A 98 -1.72 -20.36 12.83
CA SER A 98 -0.48 -19.71 13.24
C SER A 98 -0.21 -19.82 14.73
N GLN A 99 -1.26 -19.87 15.55
CA GLN A 99 -1.17 -19.88 17.00
C GLN A 99 -2.43 -20.54 17.60
N PRO A 100 -2.36 -21.05 18.84
CA PRO A 100 -3.50 -21.70 19.49
C PRO A 100 -4.77 -20.84 19.45
N GLY A 101 -5.89 -21.47 19.08
CA GLY A 101 -7.21 -20.85 19.02
C GLY A 101 -7.49 -19.96 17.80
N TYR A 102 -6.49 -19.62 16.99
CA TYR A 102 -6.71 -18.86 15.75
C TYR A 102 -6.74 -19.79 14.55
N LEU A 103 -7.90 -19.82 13.88
CA LEU A 103 -8.11 -20.61 12.69
C LEU A 103 -8.50 -19.71 11.52
N ILE A 104 -7.73 -19.80 10.44
CA ILE A 104 -8.11 -19.25 9.14
C ILE A 104 -8.58 -20.39 8.25
N LEU A 105 -9.74 -20.21 7.60
CA LEU A 105 -10.30 -21.16 6.64
C LEU A 105 -10.49 -20.45 5.29
N GLN A 106 -10.32 -21.18 4.20
CA GLN A 106 -10.59 -20.72 2.85
C GLN A 106 -11.45 -21.74 2.12
N ASP A 107 -12.70 -21.35 1.90
CA ASP A 107 -13.74 -22.15 1.28
C ASP A 107 -14.03 -21.59 -0.11
N PHE A 108 -13.67 -22.34 -1.16
CA PHE A 108 -13.84 -21.92 -2.56
C PHE A 108 -15.31 -22.03 -3.02
N ASP A 109 -16.17 -21.24 -2.37
CA ASP A 109 -17.62 -21.16 -2.55
C ASP A 109 -18.06 -19.95 -3.41
N ALA A 110 -17.13 -19.34 -4.16
CA ALA A 110 -17.36 -18.11 -4.92
C ALA A 110 -17.88 -16.93 -4.07
N GLY A 111 -17.54 -16.91 -2.77
CA GLY A 111 -17.97 -15.86 -1.85
C GLY A 111 -19.44 -16.00 -1.40
N ALA A 112 -20.09 -17.13 -1.67
CA ALA A 112 -21.52 -17.33 -1.44
C ALA A 112 -21.91 -17.06 0.03
N PHE A 113 -21.17 -17.59 0.99
CA PHE A 113 -21.48 -17.36 2.40
C PHE A 113 -21.27 -15.91 2.80
N HIS A 114 -20.16 -15.27 2.37
CA HIS A 114 -19.92 -13.85 2.66
C HIS A 114 -21.05 -12.96 2.12
N HIS A 115 -21.55 -13.25 0.91
CA HIS A 115 -22.60 -12.46 0.26
C HIS A 115 -23.97 -12.66 0.88
N ALA A 116 -24.23 -13.84 1.47
CA ALA A 116 -25.48 -14.13 2.15
C ALA A 116 -25.72 -13.25 3.38
N LYS A 117 -24.67 -12.60 3.93
CA LYS A 117 -24.72 -11.73 5.12
C LYS A 117 -25.40 -12.39 6.33
N LYS A 118 -25.31 -13.71 6.41
CA LYS A 118 -25.78 -14.49 7.56
C LYS A 118 -24.79 -14.35 8.73
N PRO A 119 -25.25 -14.40 9.99
CA PRO A 119 -24.35 -14.52 11.13
C PRO A 119 -23.45 -15.74 11.00
N VAL A 120 -22.18 -15.62 11.39
CA VAL A 120 -21.26 -16.75 11.46
C VAL A 120 -21.53 -17.49 12.78
N THR A 121 -21.92 -18.77 12.71
CA THR A 121 -22.19 -19.60 13.89
C THR A 121 -21.08 -20.61 14.13
N LEU A 122 -21.02 -21.16 15.34
CA LEU A 122 -20.08 -22.22 15.71
C LEU A 122 -20.27 -23.44 14.80
N GLU A 123 -21.53 -23.86 14.60
CA GLU A 123 -21.89 -25.03 13.80
C GLU A 123 -21.41 -24.88 12.36
N HIS A 124 -21.60 -23.68 11.78
CA HIS A 124 -21.14 -23.38 10.43
C HIS A 124 -19.62 -23.42 10.32
N VAL A 125 -18.89 -22.76 11.23
CA VAL A 125 -17.42 -22.79 11.21
C VAL A 125 -16.89 -24.21 11.39
N GLN A 126 -17.53 -25.01 12.24
CA GLN A 126 -17.17 -26.42 12.43
C GLN A 126 -17.43 -27.25 11.17
N GLU A 127 -18.57 -27.06 10.51
CA GLU A 127 -18.87 -27.73 9.24
C GLU A 127 -17.82 -27.41 8.18
N VAL A 128 -17.49 -26.12 8.01
CA VAL A 128 -16.46 -25.66 7.06
C VAL A 128 -15.09 -26.22 7.44
N ALA A 129 -14.72 -26.17 8.72
CA ALA A 129 -13.45 -26.70 9.20
C ALA A 129 -13.31 -28.19 8.88
N ARG A 130 -14.30 -29.01 9.27
CA ARG A 130 -14.33 -30.46 9.00
C ARG A 130 -14.27 -30.77 7.51
N ARG A 131 -15.06 -30.04 6.71
CA ARG A 131 -15.06 -30.22 5.25
C ARG A 131 -13.69 -29.94 4.65
N ILE A 132 -13.04 -28.83 5.04
CA ILE A 132 -11.75 -28.43 4.49
C ILE A 132 -10.62 -29.32 5.01
N SER A 133 -10.57 -29.63 6.31
CA SER A 133 -9.51 -30.44 6.92
C SER A 133 -9.63 -31.92 6.60
N ASP A 134 -10.82 -32.38 6.23
CA ASP A 134 -11.18 -33.80 6.10
C ASP A 134 -10.98 -34.56 7.43
N THR A 135 -11.29 -33.88 8.54
CA THR A 135 -11.25 -34.43 9.90
C THR A 135 -12.59 -34.20 10.61
N ASP A 136 -12.82 -34.89 11.71
CA ASP A 136 -13.99 -34.75 12.57
C ASP A 136 -13.77 -33.75 13.72
N VAL A 137 -12.86 -32.77 13.54
CA VAL A 137 -12.49 -31.76 14.54
C VAL A 137 -13.72 -31.11 15.20
N THR A 138 -13.63 -30.89 16.50
CA THR A 138 -14.70 -30.35 17.34
C THR A 138 -14.32 -28.97 17.88
N ILE A 139 -15.11 -27.97 17.52
CA ILE A 139 -15.00 -26.61 18.04
C ILE A 139 -15.93 -26.52 19.25
N SER A 140 -15.36 -26.30 20.43
CA SER A 140 -16.13 -26.21 21.69
C SER A 140 -16.68 -24.80 21.93
N THR A 141 -15.96 -23.77 21.51
CA THR A 141 -16.36 -22.36 21.68
C THR A 141 -16.00 -21.54 20.45
N LEU A 142 -16.88 -20.62 20.04
CA LEU A 142 -16.58 -19.60 19.03
C LEU A 142 -16.60 -18.22 19.70
N HIS A 143 -15.43 -17.61 19.89
CA HIS A 143 -15.31 -16.30 20.54
C HIS A 143 -15.57 -15.15 19.57
N ILE A 144 -14.98 -15.22 18.39
CA ILE A 144 -15.21 -14.27 17.31
C ILE A 144 -14.96 -14.96 15.97
N ALA A 145 -15.77 -14.62 14.97
CA ALA A 145 -15.50 -14.96 13.58
C ALA A 145 -15.87 -13.80 12.66
N THR A 146 -15.04 -13.61 11.63
CA THR A 146 -15.30 -12.66 10.55
C THR A 146 -15.09 -13.36 9.22
N THR A 147 -15.84 -12.91 8.22
CA THR A 147 -15.66 -13.39 6.85
C THR A 147 -15.07 -12.30 5.98
N TRP A 148 -14.30 -12.74 4.99
CA TRP A 148 -13.65 -11.90 4.00
C TRP A 148 -13.63 -12.64 2.66
N THR A 149 -13.24 -11.97 1.59
CA THR A 149 -13.17 -12.56 0.25
C THR A 149 -11.91 -12.11 -0.46
N ASP A 150 -11.59 -12.74 -1.58
CA ASP A 150 -10.48 -12.39 -2.46
C ASP A 150 -10.85 -11.38 -3.56
N ARG A 151 -12.03 -10.74 -3.47
CA ARG A 151 -12.45 -9.70 -4.42
C ARG A 151 -11.32 -8.70 -4.64
N ALA A 152 -10.91 -8.55 -5.90
CA ALA A 152 -9.80 -7.71 -6.30
C ALA A 152 -10.30 -6.60 -7.22
N ARG A 153 -10.55 -5.40 -6.66
CA ARG A 153 -11.11 -4.25 -7.38
C ARG A 153 -10.33 -2.97 -7.09
N GLN A 154 -10.23 -2.09 -8.08
CA GLN A 154 -9.50 -0.82 -8.01
C GLN A 154 -10.29 0.27 -8.73
N VAL A 155 -10.14 1.51 -8.29
CA VAL A 155 -10.75 2.67 -8.96
C VAL A 155 -10.00 3.00 -10.24
N THR A 156 -10.72 3.28 -11.32
CA THR A 156 -10.11 3.56 -12.64
C THR A 156 -9.41 4.92 -12.69
N SER A 157 -9.76 5.84 -11.78
CA SER A 157 -9.00 7.06 -11.51
C SER A 157 -8.88 7.28 -10.00
N TYR A 158 -7.73 7.75 -9.56
CA TYR A 158 -7.48 8.07 -8.14
C TYR A 158 -7.88 9.50 -7.78
N ARG A 159 -8.20 10.31 -8.79
CA ARG A 159 -8.58 11.71 -8.67
C ARG A 159 -9.83 12.00 -9.50
N ASN A 160 -10.76 12.75 -8.93
CA ASN A 160 -11.88 13.36 -9.66
C ASN A 160 -12.04 14.81 -9.18
N GLY A 161 -11.49 15.76 -9.94
CA GLY A 161 -11.46 17.18 -9.58
C GLY A 161 -10.68 17.41 -8.28
N ARG A 162 -11.40 17.82 -7.22
CA ARG A 162 -10.89 18.09 -5.87
C ARG A 162 -10.97 16.89 -4.91
N ILE A 163 -11.38 15.73 -5.42
CA ILE A 163 -11.57 14.50 -4.65
C ILE A 163 -10.48 13.49 -4.99
N PHE A 164 -9.86 12.91 -3.97
CA PHE A 164 -8.89 11.82 -4.09
C PHE A 164 -9.37 10.59 -3.31
N LEU A 165 -8.87 9.41 -3.65
CA LEU A 165 -9.08 8.19 -2.89
C LEU A 165 -7.74 7.55 -2.55
N ALA A 166 -7.60 7.03 -1.33
CA ALA A 166 -6.39 6.34 -0.86
C ALA A 166 -6.73 5.09 -0.03
N GLY A 167 -5.85 4.09 -0.06
CA GLY A 167 -6.05 2.82 0.65
C GLY A 167 -7.28 2.04 0.15
N ASP A 168 -7.96 1.35 1.06
CA ASP A 168 -9.09 0.46 0.73
C ASP A 168 -10.27 1.17 0.01
N ALA A 169 -10.33 2.50 0.08
CA ALA A 169 -11.30 3.28 -0.70
C ALA A 169 -10.98 3.24 -2.21
N ALA A 170 -9.69 3.18 -2.57
CA ALA A 170 -9.18 3.13 -3.93
C ALA A 170 -8.96 1.70 -4.45
N HIS A 171 -8.61 0.73 -3.60
CA HIS A 171 -8.31 -0.64 -4.02
C HIS A 171 -8.60 -1.66 -2.92
N ILE A 172 -9.15 -2.81 -3.29
CA ILE A 172 -9.33 -3.96 -2.40
C ILE A 172 -8.76 -5.19 -3.07
N HIS A 173 -8.22 -6.11 -2.27
CA HIS A 173 -7.69 -7.39 -2.71
C HIS A 173 -7.69 -8.38 -1.54
N SER A 174 -7.35 -9.64 -1.80
CA SER A 174 -7.24 -10.65 -0.76
C SER A 174 -6.20 -10.23 0.30
N PRO A 175 -6.44 -10.45 1.61
CA PRO A 175 -5.49 -10.13 2.67
C PRO A 175 -4.23 -11.01 2.64
N LEU A 176 -4.12 -11.96 1.72
CA LEU A 176 -2.95 -12.80 1.51
C LEU A 176 -1.70 -11.94 1.32
N GLY A 177 -0.64 -12.25 2.07
CA GLY A 177 0.62 -11.52 2.05
C GLY A 177 0.63 -10.18 2.81
N GLY A 178 -0.49 -9.75 3.42
CA GLY A 178 -0.51 -8.59 4.31
C GLY A 178 -0.26 -7.23 3.62
N GLN A 179 -0.59 -7.10 2.34
CA GLN A 179 -0.20 -5.94 1.53
C GLN A 179 -1.16 -4.74 1.61
N GLY A 180 -2.42 -4.92 2.01
CA GLY A 180 -3.45 -3.87 1.91
C GLY A 180 -3.13 -2.60 2.71
N LEU A 181 -2.83 -2.74 4.01
CA LEU A 181 -2.44 -1.59 4.83
C LEU A 181 -1.16 -0.92 4.31
N ASN A 182 -0.16 -1.71 3.89
CA ASN A 182 1.10 -1.21 3.35
C ASN A 182 0.89 -0.39 2.07
N LEU A 183 0.02 -0.87 1.18
CA LEU A 183 -0.34 -0.18 -0.05
C LEU A 183 -1.04 1.16 0.24
N GLY A 184 -1.98 1.18 1.19
CA GLY A 184 -2.65 2.40 1.64
C GLY A 184 -1.74 3.41 2.35
N LEU A 185 -0.76 2.94 3.14
CA LEU A 185 0.27 3.82 3.71
C LEU A 185 1.15 4.42 2.61
N GLY A 186 1.50 3.64 1.58
CA GLY A 186 2.21 4.13 0.40
C GLY A 186 1.44 5.22 -0.34
N ASP A 187 0.11 5.08 -0.46
CA ASP A 187 -0.74 6.11 -1.05
C ASP A 187 -0.73 7.40 -0.23
N ALA A 188 -0.87 7.30 1.08
CA ALA A 188 -0.85 8.46 1.98
C ALA A 188 0.51 9.19 1.96
N MET A 189 1.61 8.42 1.98
CA MET A 189 2.97 8.97 1.87
C MET A 189 3.18 9.68 0.53
N ASN A 190 2.64 9.15 -0.56
CA ASN A 190 2.76 9.75 -1.88
C ASN A 190 1.92 11.03 -2.04
N LEU A 191 0.66 11.00 -1.60
CA LEU A 191 -0.27 12.12 -1.78
C LEU A 191 -0.01 13.27 -0.80
N GLY A 192 0.38 12.97 0.45
CA GLY A 192 0.42 13.95 1.54
C GLY A 192 1.26 15.18 1.23
N TRP A 193 2.50 14.98 0.75
CA TRP A 193 3.40 16.09 0.44
C TRP A 193 2.99 16.86 -0.82
N LYS A 194 2.45 16.16 -1.83
CA LYS A 194 1.94 16.76 -3.08
C LYS A 194 0.74 17.66 -2.80
N LEU A 195 -0.20 17.17 -1.99
CA LEU A 195 -1.38 17.92 -1.60
C LEU A 195 -1.01 19.12 -0.70
N ALA A 196 -0.04 18.94 0.21
CA ALA A 196 0.48 20.04 1.02
C ALA A 196 1.11 21.15 0.14
N ALA A 197 1.90 20.78 -0.88
CA ALA A 197 2.50 21.74 -1.80
C ALA A 197 1.43 22.56 -2.56
N ILE A 198 0.34 21.92 -2.99
CA ILE A 198 -0.76 22.61 -3.68
C ILE A 198 -1.53 23.52 -2.75
N VAL A 199 -1.82 23.07 -1.52
CA VAL A 199 -2.52 23.89 -0.53
C VAL A 199 -1.73 25.14 -0.15
N GLN A 200 -0.40 25.07 -0.22
CA GLN A 200 0.52 26.19 0.02
C GLN A 200 0.80 27.04 -1.23
N ASP A 201 0.18 26.75 -2.37
CA ASP A 201 0.43 27.42 -3.66
C ASP A 201 1.91 27.32 -4.10
N LYS A 202 2.56 26.19 -3.78
CA LYS A 202 3.99 25.90 -4.01
C LYS A 202 4.22 24.61 -4.82
N ALA A 203 3.21 24.15 -5.55
CA ALA A 203 3.32 22.96 -6.37
C ALA A 203 3.59 23.33 -7.83
N PRO A 204 4.53 22.64 -8.50
CA PRO A 204 4.62 22.64 -9.96
C PRO A 204 3.32 22.14 -10.60
N GLU A 205 3.13 22.56 -11.85
CA GLU A 205 2.05 22.03 -12.69
C GLU A 205 2.16 20.50 -12.85
N GLY A 206 1.03 19.80 -12.84
CA GLY A 206 0.99 18.35 -12.98
C GLY A 206 1.42 17.54 -11.74
N LEU A 207 1.91 18.18 -10.66
CA LEU A 207 2.37 17.46 -9.47
C LEU A 207 1.27 16.57 -8.86
N LEU A 208 0.02 17.03 -8.78
CA LEU A 208 -1.08 16.20 -8.26
C LEU A 208 -1.47 15.06 -9.18
N ASP A 209 -1.37 15.25 -10.50
CA ASP A 209 -1.74 14.21 -11.45
C ASP A 209 -0.76 13.03 -11.40
N SER A 210 0.49 13.29 -10.98
CA SER A 210 1.46 12.23 -10.70
C SER A 210 1.00 11.26 -9.61
N TYR A 211 0.07 11.63 -8.70
CA TYR A 211 -0.44 10.69 -7.70
C TYR A 211 -1.11 9.47 -8.36
N HIS A 212 -1.99 9.71 -9.34
CA HIS A 212 -2.62 8.63 -10.08
C HIS A 212 -1.58 7.88 -10.92
N ALA A 213 -0.76 8.61 -11.68
CA ALA A 213 0.23 8.01 -12.59
C ALA A 213 1.22 7.08 -11.85
N GLU A 214 1.57 7.41 -10.62
CA GLU A 214 2.49 6.61 -9.79
C GLU A 214 1.78 5.48 -9.03
N ARG A 215 0.64 5.76 -8.40
CA ARG A 215 0.02 4.82 -7.44
C ARG A 215 -0.96 3.85 -8.07
N TYR A 216 -1.61 4.21 -9.17
CA TYR A 216 -2.52 3.30 -9.87
C TYR A 216 -1.79 2.04 -10.38
N PRO A 217 -0.64 2.12 -11.06
CA PRO A 217 0.08 0.92 -11.52
C PRO A 217 0.50 0.00 -10.37
N ILE A 218 0.92 0.56 -9.23
CA ILE A 218 1.29 -0.24 -8.05
C ILE A 218 0.08 -0.99 -7.49
N GLY A 219 -1.06 -0.31 -7.37
CA GLY A 219 -2.31 -0.96 -6.97
C GLY A 219 -2.68 -2.13 -7.91
N ALA A 220 -2.59 -1.90 -9.23
CA ALA A 220 -2.90 -2.93 -10.22
C ALA A 220 -1.97 -4.15 -10.08
N GLN A 221 -0.67 -3.93 -9.89
CA GLN A 221 0.32 -5.00 -9.69
C GLN A 221 0.08 -5.82 -8.42
N VAL A 222 -0.41 -5.19 -7.35
CA VAL A 222 -0.78 -5.87 -6.09
C VAL A 222 -2.07 -6.68 -6.27
N LEU A 223 -3.05 -6.15 -7.01
CA LEU A 223 -4.27 -6.88 -7.34
C LEU A 223 -3.97 -8.14 -8.16
N ASP A 224 -3.12 -8.03 -9.19
CA ASP A 224 -2.72 -9.18 -10.01
C ASP A 224 -1.89 -10.19 -9.23
N TRP A 225 -1.03 -9.72 -8.33
CA TRP A 225 -0.32 -10.59 -7.40
C TRP A 225 -1.30 -11.38 -6.52
N SER A 226 -2.29 -10.69 -5.96
CA SER A 226 -3.33 -11.31 -5.14
C SER A 226 -4.12 -12.35 -5.94
N ARG A 227 -4.55 -12.03 -7.16
CA ARG A 227 -5.25 -12.98 -8.06
C ARG A 227 -4.40 -14.19 -8.38
N ALA A 228 -3.10 -14.01 -8.64
CA ALA A 228 -2.18 -15.12 -8.90
C ALA A 228 -2.04 -16.04 -7.67
N GLN A 229 -1.96 -15.47 -6.46
CA GLN A 229 -1.94 -16.25 -5.22
C GLN A 229 -3.23 -17.07 -5.06
N VAL A 230 -4.39 -16.48 -5.30
CA VAL A 230 -5.68 -17.19 -5.26
C VAL A 230 -5.70 -18.32 -6.28
N ALA A 231 -5.27 -18.06 -7.52
CA ALA A 231 -5.28 -19.02 -8.60
C ALA A 231 -4.46 -20.28 -8.29
N ILE A 232 -3.26 -20.14 -7.72
CA ILE A 232 -2.42 -21.30 -7.33
C ILE A 232 -2.90 -21.99 -6.06
N MET A 233 -3.82 -21.38 -5.31
CA MET A 233 -4.37 -21.94 -4.07
C MET A 233 -5.64 -22.76 -4.28
N ARG A 234 -6.32 -22.63 -5.44
CA ARG A 234 -7.53 -23.37 -5.77
C ARG A 234 -7.38 -24.88 -5.53
N PRO A 235 -8.42 -25.57 -5.04
CA PRO A 235 -8.39 -26.98 -4.73
C PRO A 235 -8.61 -27.87 -5.96
N ASP A 236 -7.92 -27.56 -7.08
CA ASP A 236 -8.00 -28.33 -8.33
C ASP A 236 -6.61 -28.83 -8.78
N PRO A 237 -6.55 -29.92 -9.59
CA PRO A 237 -5.28 -30.52 -9.99
C PRO A 237 -4.34 -29.57 -10.75
N HIS A 238 -4.87 -28.64 -11.55
CA HIS A 238 -4.05 -27.71 -12.34
C HIS A 238 -3.40 -26.66 -11.44
N ALA A 239 -4.16 -26.09 -10.51
CA ALA A 239 -3.62 -25.16 -9.52
C ALA A 239 -2.54 -25.79 -8.65
N ARG A 240 -2.70 -27.07 -8.27
CA ARG A 240 -1.70 -27.82 -7.48
C ARG A 240 -0.41 -28.07 -8.27
N ALA A 241 -0.52 -28.45 -9.54
CA ALA A 241 0.65 -28.62 -10.41
C ALA A 241 1.41 -27.29 -10.59
N LEU A 242 0.68 -26.19 -10.84
CA LEU A 242 1.29 -24.87 -10.95
C LEU A 242 1.93 -24.42 -9.64
N ASN A 243 1.28 -24.69 -8.49
CA ASN A 243 1.85 -24.39 -7.18
C ASN A 243 3.17 -25.12 -6.94
N ALA A 244 3.30 -26.38 -7.37
CA ALA A 244 4.55 -27.14 -7.26
C ALA A 244 5.68 -26.50 -8.07
N ILE A 245 5.42 -26.15 -9.34
CA ILE A 245 6.40 -25.46 -10.19
C ILE A 245 6.83 -24.12 -9.58
N MET A 246 5.86 -23.34 -9.08
CA MET A 246 6.19 -22.06 -8.41
C MET A 246 7.04 -22.27 -7.16
N ARG A 247 6.85 -23.37 -6.42
CA ARG A 247 7.71 -23.71 -5.28
C ARG A 247 9.13 -24.06 -5.71
N ASP A 248 9.31 -24.77 -6.82
CA ASP A 248 10.65 -25.06 -7.34
C ASP A 248 11.41 -23.77 -7.64
N LEU A 249 10.74 -22.79 -8.24
CA LEU A 249 11.32 -21.47 -8.48
C LEU A 249 11.63 -20.73 -7.17
N ILE A 250 10.69 -20.70 -6.21
CA ILE A 250 10.88 -20.06 -4.90
C ILE A 250 12.03 -20.70 -4.11
N ASN A 251 12.28 -22.00 -4.29
CA ASN A 251 13.38 -22.71 -3.63
C ASN A 251 14.77 -22.37 -4.21
N THR A 252 14.86 -21.53 -5.24
CA THR A 252 16.11 -20.93 -5.69
C THR A 252 16.38 -19.60 -4.97
N ARG A 253 17.64 -19.17 -4.93
CA ARG A 253 18.01 -17.87 -4.34
C ARG A 253 17.31 -16.71 -5.06
N ASP A 254 17.32 -16.70 -6.38
CA ASP A 254 16.77 -15.61 -7.18
C ASP A 254 15.25 -15.57 -7.08
N GLY A 255 14.59 -16.74 -7.10
CA GLY A 255 13.15 -16.84 -6.88
C GLY A 255 12.75 -16.38 -5.48
N ALA A 256 13.42 -16.85 -4.42
CA ALA A 256 13.17 -16.37 -3.06
C ALA A 256 13.33 -14.85 -2.95
N THR A 257 14.39 -14.28 -3.56
CA THR A 257 14.66 -12.84 -3.58
C THR A 257 13.57 -12.07 -4.30
N TYR A 258 13.13 -12.54 -5.48
CA TYR A 258 12.04 -11.93 -6.24
C TYR A 258 10.73 -11.89 -5.43
N PHE A 259 10.35 -13.03 -4.84
CA PHE A 259 9.12 -13.14 -4.06
C PHE A 259 9.16 -12.28 -2.79
N ALA A 260 10.27 -12.31 -2.04
CA ALA A 260 10.46 -11.49 -0.85
C ALA A 260 10.43 -9.99 -1.21
N GLY A 261 11.15 -9.59 -2.25
CA GLY A 261 11.19 -8.20 -2.71
C GLY A 261 9.82 -7.68 -3.15
N ARG A 262 8.99 -8.52 -3.78
CA ARG A 262 7.63 -8.15 -4.16
C ARG A 262 6.68 -8.09 -2.96
N VAL A 263 6.75 -9.05 -2.03
CA VAL A 263 5.90 -9.08 -0.83
C VAL A 263 6.22 -7.92 0.13
N TRP A 264 7.49 -7.57 0.30
CA TRP A 264 7.93 -6.48 1.17
C TRP A 264 7.92 -5.11 0.50
N GLY A 265 7.52 -5.03 -0.78
CA GLY A 265 7.45 -3.77 -1.53
C GLY A 265 8.80 -3.15 -1.87
N ILE A 266 9.91 -3.86 -1.67
CA ILE A 266 11.29 -3.40 -1.97
C ILE A 266 11.43 -3.13 -3.48
N LEU A 267 10.74 -3.91 -4.31
CA LEU A 267 10.76 -3.77 -5.77
C LEU A 267 9.77 -2.71 -6.29
N THR A 268 9.16 -1.91 -5.43
CA THR A 268 8.29 -0.81 -5.86
C THR A 268 9.11 0.20 -6.66
N HIS A 269 8.59 0.57 -7.84
CA HIS A 269 9.25 1.49 -8.76
C HIS A 269 8.20 2.36 -9.46
N TYR A 270 8.40 3.67 -9.43
CA TYR A 270 7.64 4.61 -10.25
C TYR A 270 8.39 4.87 -11.56
N ASN A 271 7.70 4.73 -12.70
CA ASN A 271 8.29 5.13 -13.97
C ASN A 271 8.28 6.66 -14.10
N LEU A 272 9.43 7.29 -13.86
CA LEU A 272 9.59 8.75 -13.89
C LEU A 272 10.11 9.30 -15.23
N GLY A 273 10.21 8.46 -16.28
CA GLY A 273 10.58 8.92 -17.64
C GLY A 273 12.03 8.67 -18.07
N GLY A 274 12.63 7.54 -17.68
CA GLY A 274 14.00 7.16 -18.04
C GLY A 274 15.08 7.81 -17.16
N GLY A 275 16.34 7.46 -17.39
CA GLY A 275 17.49 7.95 -16.61
C GLY A 275 18.17 6.86 -15.79
N HIS A 276 18.74 7.25 -14.65
CA HIS A 276 19.48 6.35 -13.77
C HIS A 276 18.59 5.21 -13.21
N PRO A 277 19.06 3.95 -13.12
CA PRO A 277 18.25 2.81 -12.66
C PRO A 277 17.63 2.95 -11.26
N LEU A 278 18.18 3.82 -10.40
CA LEU A 278 17.64 4.08 -9.06
C LEU A 278 16.46 5.08 -9.07
N ALA A 279 16.31 5.89 -10.13
CA ALA A 279 15.19 6.82 -10.23
C ALA A 279 13.86 6.07 -10.16
N GLY A 280 12.91 6.58 -9.37
CA GLY A 280 11.63 5.92 -9.12
C GLY A 280 11.63 4.87 -8.01
N HIS A 281 12.78 4.47 -7.48
CA HIS A 281 12.89 3.58 -6.32
C HIS A 281 13.00 4.35 -4.99
N SER A 282 12.73 3.65 -3.89
CA SER A 282 13.07 4.17 -2.56
C SER A 282 14.59 4.34 -2.45
N VAL A 283 15.03 5.47 -1.91
CA VAL A 283 16.43 5.71 -1.62
C VAL A 283 16.95 4.65 -0.62
N PRO A 284 18.14 4.08 -0.82
CA PRO A 284 18.80 3.30 0.22
C PRO A 284 19.03 4.16 1.47
N ASN A 285 18.93 3.54 2.64
CA ASN A 285 19.16 4.24 3.90
C ASN A 285 20.67 4.38 4.17
N PHE A 286 21.37 5.14 3.32
CA PHE A 286 22.81 5.34 3.38
C PHE A 286 23.22 5.82 4.78
N GLU A 287 24.29 5.22 5.30
CA GLU A 287 24.93 5.62 6.55
C GLU A 287 26.18 6.44 6.21
N PHE A 288 26.18 7.70 6.63
CA PHE A 288 27.29 8.62 6.45
C PHE A 288 28.49 8.22 7.33
N GLU A 289 29.66 8.76 7.03
CA GLU A 289 30.88 8.53 7.83
C GLU A 289 30.71 8.92 9.31
N ASP A 290 29.87 9.92 9.60
CA ASP A 290 29.53 10.37 10.95
C ASP A 290 28.49 9.49 11.69
N GLY A 291 27.97 8.45 11.01
CA GLY A 291 26.95 7.53 11.53
C GLY A 291 25.51 7.97 11.31
N THR A 292 25.27 9.18 10.80
CA THR A 292 23.93 9.66 10.45
C THR A 292 23.36 8.82 9.31
N ARG A 293 22.04 8.60 9.32
CA ARG A 293 21.35 7.87 8.25
C ARG A 293 20.37 8.76 7.48
N VAL A 294 20.22 8.52 6.17
CA VAL A 294 19.31 9.29 5.31
C VAL A 294 17.89 9.39 5.90
N GLY A 295 17.35 8.28 6.42
CA GLY A 295 16.02 8.26 7.01
C GLY A 295 15.83 9.23 8.18
N GLU A 296 16.88 9.53 8.94
CA GLU A 296 16.84 10.49 10.06
C GLU A 296 16.74 11.94 9.55
N LEU A 297 17.26 12.21 8.36
CA LEU A 297 17.24 13.51 7.71
C LEU A 297 15.88 13.84 7.07
N MET A 298 15.01 12.84 6.92
CA MET A 298 13.74 12.94 6.20
C MET A 298 12.55 13.37 7.07
N HIS A 299 12.71 13.45 8.39
CA HIS A 299 11.62 13.77 9.30
C HIS A 299 10.98 15.16 9.07
N GLY A 300 11.68 16.06 8.38
CA GLY A 300 11.17 17.39 8.02
C GLY A 300 10.20 17.43 6.84
N GLY A 301 10.04 16.34 6.08
CA GLY A 301 9.15 16.32 4.91
C GLY A 301 9.60 17.21 3.75
N GLN A 302 10.90 17.51 3.68
CA GLN A 302 11.53 18.24 2.58
C GLN A 302 12.07 17.25 1.54
N GLY A 303 12.27 17.73 0.30
CA GLY A 303 13.15 17.04 -0.63
C GLY A 303 14.59 17.07 -0.11
N ILE A 304 15.42 16.12 -0.53
CA ILE A 304 16.83 16.06 -0.15
C ILE A 304 17.68 15.99 -1.41
N LEU A 305 18.72 16.81 -1.48
CA LEU A 305 19.78 16.70 -2.46
C LEU A 305 21.03 16.17 -1.75
N LEU A 306 21.29 14.87 -1.90
CA LEU A 306 22.50 14.21 -1.42
C LEU A 306 23.64 14.46 -2.40
N ASP A 307 24.78 14.86 -1.86
CA ASP A 307 25.99 15.11 -2.62
C ASP A 307 27.19 14.44 -1.93
N PHE A 308 27.65 13.32 -2.52
CA PHE A 308 28.77 12.55 -2.00
C PHE A 308 30.13 13.16 -2.36
N ASP A 309 30.17 14.03 -3.37
CA ASP A 309 31.39 14.66 -3.92
C ASP A 309 31.58 16.12 -3.46
N MET A 310 30.60 16.71 -2.76
CA MET A 310 30.65 18.05 -2.18
C MET A 310 30.85 19.15 -3.23
N ASN A 311 30.04 19.12 -4.28
CA ASN A 311 30.02 20.09 -5.36
C ASN A 311 29.24 21.37 -5.00
N ALA A 312 29.94 22.49 -4.89
CA ALA A 312 29.36 23.79 -4.53
C ALA A 312 28.21 24.27 -5.45
N SER A 313 28.15 23.83 -6.71
CA SER A 313 27.03 24.19 -7.60
C SER A 313 25.71 23.55 -7.17
N LEU A 314 25.75 22.37 -6.53
CA LEU A 314 24.57 21.67 -6.02
C LEU A 314 24.00 22.32 -4.77
N GLU A 315 24.86 22.84 -3.88
CA GLU A 315 24.43 23.65 -2.74
C GLU A 315 23.69 24.91 -3.21
N THR A 316 24.24 25.59 -4.20
CA THR A 316 23.61 26.76 -4.82
C THR A 316 22.25 26.39 -5.42
N LEU A 317 22.18 25.29 -6.17
CA LEU A 317 20.93 24.80 -6.75
C LEU A 317 19.87 24.54 -5.67
N ALA A 318 20.20 23.85 -4.59
CA ALA A 318 19.24 23.57 -3.52
C ALA A 318 18.73 24.86 -2.84
N SER A 319 19.60 25.86 -2.67
CA SER A 319 19.23 27.15 -2.08
C SER A 319 18.17 27.91 -2.90
N GLU A 320 18.12 27.72 -4.23
CA GLU A 320 17.12 28.34 -5.11
C GLU A 320 15.68 27.91 -4.78
N TYR A 321 15.48 26.80 -4.08
CA TYR A 321 14.17 26.25 -3.74
C TYR A 321 13.64 26.69 -2.37
N GLY A 322 14.30 27.67 -1.73
CA GLY A 322 13.79 28.32 -0.51
C GLY A 322 13.51 27.36 0.64
N GLY A 323 14.36 26.35 0.82
CA GLY A 323 14.22 25.33 1.86
C GLY A 323 13.26 24.18 1.55
N ARG A 324 12.72 24.07 0.32
CA ARG A 324 11.98 22.86 -0.09
C ARG A 324 12.89 21.67 -0.37
N ILE A 325 14.14 21.95 -0.75
CA ILE A 325 15.21 20.97 -0.93
C ILE A 325 16.27 21.24 0.14
N LYS A 326 16.57 20.23 0.94
CA LYS A 326 17.68 20.24 1.90
C LYS A 326 18.93 19.69 1.21
N TYR A 327 19.97 20.50 1.12
CA TYR A 327 21.29 20.04 0.70
C TYR A 327 21.97 19.25 1.82
N VAL A 328 22.54 18.10 1.47
CA VAL A 328 23.23 17.21 2.41
C VAL A 328 24.53 16.75 1.76
N PRO A 329 25.66 17.41 2.10
CA PRO A 329 26.97 16.95 1.68
C PRO A 329 27.45 15.81 2.60
N GLY A 330 28.21 14.88 2.05
CA GLY A 330 28.99 13.94 2.86
C GLY A 330 29.05 12.56 2.25
N ARG A 331 30.16 11.85 2.53
CA ARG A 331 30.39 10.49 2.05
C ARG A 331 29.59 9.47 2.86
N ALA A 332 28.99 8.51 2.18
CA ALA A 332 28.44 7.32 2.81
C ALA A 332 29.49 6.20 2.90
N LYS A 333 29.33 5.32 3.89
CA LYS A 333 30.17 4.13 4.07
C LYS A 333 30.10 3.17 2.89
N GLU A 334 28.94 3.12 2.23
CA GLU A 334 28.68 2.40 0.98
C GLU A 334 27.79 3.27 0.10
N GLN A 335 28.31 3.73 -1.04
CA GLN A 335 27.66 4.73 -1.91
C GLN A 335 27.03 4.11 -3.16
N LEU A 336 27.31 2.82 -3.46
CA LEU A 336 26.83 2.14 -4.65
C LEU A 336 27.18 2.89 -5.94
N ASP A 337 28.41 3.42 -6.02
CA ASP A 337 28.94 4.23 -7.12
C ASP A 337 28.20 5.56 -7.39
N LEU A 338 27.23 5.95 -6.55
CA LEU A 338 26.49 7.20 -6.69
C LEU A 338 27.34 8.41 -6.30
N SER A 339 27.22 9.47 -7.08
CA SER A 339 27.79 10.80 -6.79
C SER A 339 26.77 11.78 -6.22
N THR A 340 25.53 11.75 -6.73
CA THR A 340 24.48 12.72 -6.37
C THR A 340 23.11 12.08 -6.50
N VAL A 341 22.22 12.39 -5.54
CA VAL A 341 20.85 11.85 -5.52
C VAL A 341 19.86 12.95 -5.12
N LEU A 342 18.85 13.19 -5.95
CA LEU A 342 17.70 14.02 -5.62
C LEU A 342 16.56 13.12 -5.13
N ILE A 343 16.07 13.37 -3.91
CA ILE A 343 15.09 12.55 -3.21
C ILE A 343 13.86 13.41 -2.92
N ARG A 344 12.67 12.85 -3.17
CA ARG A 344 11.38 13.43 -2.83
C ARG A 344 11.06 13.31 -1.34
N PRO A 345 10.11 14.10 -0.80
CA PRO A 345 9.66 13.98 0.59
C PRO A 345 9.17 12.59 1.01
N ASP A 346 8.74 11.76 0.06
CA ASP A 346 8.30 10.38 0.31
C ASP A 346 9.42 9.33 0.22
N GLY A 347 10.68 9.75 0.04
CA GLY A 347 11.84 8.85 0.00
C GLY A 347 12.12 8.24 -1.36
N ILE A 348 11.39 8.65 -2.39
CA ILE A 348 11.64 8.19 -3.75
C ILE A 348 12.71 9.05 -4.41
N VAL A 349 13.67 8.38 -5.05
CA VAL A 349 14.69 9.02 -5.87
C VAL A 349 14.02 9.62 -7.10
N ALA A 350 14.03 10.94 -7.20
CA ALA A 350 13.56 11.68 -8.37
C ALA A 350 14.60 11.69 -9.49
N TRP A 351 15.89 11.68 -9.13
CA TRP A 351 17.02 11.72 -10.06
C TRP A 351 18.30 11.25 -9.35
N ALA A 352 19.22 10.64 -10.08
CA ALA A 352 20.52 10.20 -9.56
C ALA A 352 21.60 10.20 -10.65
N SER A 353 22.87 10.21 -10.25
CA SER A 353 24.04 10.11 -11.14
C SER A 353 25.21 9.39 -10.47
N ASP A 354 25.93 8.56 -11.23
CA ASP A 354 27.15 7.83 -10.81
C ASP A 354 28.43 8.61 -11.12
N SER A 355 28.28 9.76 -11.77
CA SER A 355 29.38 10.59 -12.23
C SER A 355 29.03 12.07 -12.09
N LYS A 356 29.96 12.95 -12.47
CA LYS A 356 29.74 14.39 -12.39
C LYS A 356 28.33 14.77 -12.88
N PRO A 357 27.49 15.37 -12.02
CA PRO A 357 26.08 15.57 -12.31
C PRO A 357 25.90 16.47 -13.53
N ASP A 358 25.02 16.07 -14.46
CA ASP A 358 24.53 16.98 -15.49
C ASP A 358 23.60 18.01 -14.85
N GLU A 359 24.08 19.25 -14.78
CA GLU A 359 23.39 20.36 -14.13
C GLU A 359 22.02 20.63 -14.77
N GLN A 360 21.89 20.47 -16.09
CA GLN A 360 20.62 20.70 -16.76
C GLN A 360 19.60 19.61 -16.41
N SER A 361 20.03 18.35 -16.37
CA SER A 361 19.17 17.22 -16.02
C SER A 361 18.64 17.32 -14.58
N ILE A 362 19.51 17.61 -13.60
CA ILE A 362 19.07 17.75 -12.20
C ILE A 362 18.16 18.97 -12.00
N ARG A 363 18.42 20.10 -12.68
CA ARG A 363 17.54 21.28 -12.64
C ARG A 363 16.16 20.97 -13.21
N THR A 364 16.11 20.20 -14.30
CA THR A 364 14.85 19.75 -14.91
C THR A 364 14.07 18.86 -13.96
N ALA A 365 14.74 17.88 -13.33
CA ALA A 365 14.11 17.01 -12.33
C ALA A 365 13.61 17.80 -11.11
N ALA A 366 14.42 18.71 -10.57
CA ALA A 366 14.04 19.52 -9.43
C ALA A 366 12.84 20.43 -9.73
N ALA A 367 12.79 21.06 -10.91
CA ALA A 367 11.69 21.92 -11.32
C ALA A 367 10.37 21.15 -11.54
N PHE A 368 10.45 19.86 -11.89
CA PHE A 368 9.26 19.01 -12.02
C PHE A 368 8.63 18.69 -10.65
N TRP A 369 9.44 18.44 -9.63
CA TRP A 369 8.95 18.01 -8.31
C TRP A 369 8.76 19.15 -7.30
N PHE A 370 9.49 20.25 -7.46
CA PHE A 370 9.51 21.36 -6.51
C PHE A 370 9.34 22.68 -7.25
N ALA A 371 8.47 23.56 -6.75
CA ALA A 371 8.44 24.94 -7.22
C ALA A 371 9.64 25.71 -6.65
N ARG A 372 10.10 26.74 -7.36
CA ARG A 372 11.11 27.69 -6.88
C ARG A 372 10.56 28.65 -5.85
#